data_AF-A0A916G4P0-F1
#
_entry.id   AF-A0A916G4P0-F1
#
_cell.length_a   1.000
_cell.length_b   1.000
_cell.length_c   1.000
_cell.angle_alpha   90.00
_cell.angle_beta   90.00
_cell.angle_gamma   90.00
#
_symmetry.space_group_name_H-M   'P 1'
#
loop_
_entity.id
_entity.type
_entity.pdbx_description
1 polymer ?
#
loop_
_entity_poly.entity_id
_entity_poly.type
_entity_poly.pdbx_seq_one_letter_code
_entity_poly.pdbx_strand_id
1 'polypeptide(L)' 'LVATGGSDQHASVLEYHLRPLASFLGMVTTPTAIFARDTEFLDYQLNSEAIAGRIEQVADQSLDLLGRSSGIALAA' A
#
# COMPACT_ATOMS: atom_id res chain seq x y z
N LEU A 1 1.98 1.03 -0.16
CA LEU A 1 2.76 0.53 1.00
C LEU A 1 1.81 -0.24 1.92
N VAL A 2 2.25 -1.34 2.52
CA VAL A 2 1.39 -2.18 3.36
C VAL A 2 2.11 -2.62 4.63
N ALA A 3 1.38 -2.75 5.73
CA ALA A 3 1.88 -3.27 7.01
C ALA A 3 0.75 -3.95 7.80
N THR A 4 1.11 -4.82 8.73
CA THR A 4 0.18 -5.41 9.70
C THR A 4 0.67 -5.17 11.13
N GLY A 5 -0.21 -5.34 12.11
CA GLY A 5 0.20 -5.33 13.52
C GLY A 5 -0.93 -5.52 14.52
N GLY A 6 -0.56 -5.71 15.79
CA GLY A 6 -1.53 -5.99 16.85
C GLY A 6 -2.39 -4.81 17.31
N SER A 7 -2.08 -3.56 16.93
CA SER A 7 -2.90 -2.40 17.28
C SER A 7 -2.75 -1.24 16.29
N ASP A 8 -3.76 -0.37 16.27
CA ASP A 8 -3.79 0.84 15.42
C ASP A 8 -2.72 1.88 15.79
N GLN A 9 -2.13 1.80 16.99
CA GLN A 9 -1.11 2.73 17.46
C GLN A 9 0.16 2.70 16.59
N HIS A 10 0.39 1.60 15.87
CA HIS A 10 1.52 1.46 14.96
C HIS A 10 1.19 1.81 13.51
N ALA A 11 -0.06 2.14 13.16
CA ALA A 11 -0.46 2.38 11.78
C ALA A 11 0.35 3.51 11.11
N SER A 12 0.76 4.51 11.90
CA SER A 12 1.60 5.62 11.48
C SER A 12 2.99 5.21 10.97
N VAL A 13 3.43 3.96 11.19
CA VAL A 13 4.69 3.41 10.62
C VAL A 13 4.73 3.54 9.10
N LEU A 14 3.58 3.43 8.43
CA LEU A 14 3.48 3.55 6.98
C LEU A 14 3.93 4.93 6.50
N GLU A 15 3.54 5.97 7.22
CA GLU A 15 3.76 7.35 6.81
C GLU A 15 5.07 7.92 7.34
N TYR A 16 5.44 7.62 8.59
CA TYR A 16 6.65 8.21 9.20
C TYR A 16 7.91 7.38 9.00
N HIS A 17 7.81 6.09 8.66
CA HIS A 17 8.97 5.24 8.46
C HIS A 17 9.03 4.68 7.04
N LEU A 18 7.98 4.01 6.59
CA LEU A 18 8.01 3.31 5.30
C LEU A 18 7.98 4.27 4.11
N ARG A 19 7.19 5.36 4.15
CA ARG A 19 7.16 6.33 3.06
C ARG A 19 8.48 7.10 2.90
N PRO A 20 9.15 7.57 3.97
CA PRO A 20 10.49 8.13 3.87
C PRO A 20 11.51 7.13 3.32
N LEU A 21 11.48 5.87 3.78
CA LEU A 21 12.38 4.84 3.28
C LEU A 21 12.15 4.55 1.78
N ALA A 22 10.89 4.40 1.36
CA ALA A 22 10.54 4.16 -0.04
C ALA A 22 10.98 5.33 -0.94
N SER A 23 10.78 6.57 -0.46
CA SER A 23 11.26 7.78 -1.14
C SER A 23 12.78 7.80 -1.28
N PHE A 24 13.50 7.47 -0.21
CA PHE A 24 14.96 7.35 -0.22
C PHE A 24 15.45 6.34 -1.25
N LEU A 25 14.74 5.22 -1.42
CA LEU A 25 15.04 4.19 -2.41
C LEU A 25 14.57 4.54 -3.84
N GLY A 26 13.98 5.71 -4.05
CA GLY A 26 13.44 6.13 -5.35
C GLY A 26 12.22 5.32 -5.82
N MET A 27 11.50 4.70 -4.89
CA MET A 27 10.31 3.90 -5.22
C MET A 27 9.11 4.80 -5.51
N VAL A 28 8.37 4.49 -6.57
CA VAL A 28 7.05 5.05 -6.81
C VAL A 28 6.04 4.31 -5.91
N THR A 29 5.26 5.04 -5.12
CA THR A 29 4.28 4.47 -4.20
C THR A 29 2.89 5.00 -4.51
N THR A 30 1.87 4.18 -4.27
CA THR A 30 0.47 4.61 -4.32
C THR A 30 0.17 5.65 -3.23
N PRO A 31 -0.80 6.56 -3.47
CA PRO A 31 -1.28 7.46 -2.43
C PRO A 31 -1.84 6.69 -1.23
N THR A 32 -2.65 5.67 -1.48
CA THR A 32 -3.27 4.85 -0.43
C THR A 32 -2.26 3.86 0.15
N ALA A 33 -2.15 3.85 1.48
CA ALA A 33 -1.41 2.86 2.27
C ALA A 33 -2.39 2.01 3.10
N ILE A 34 -2.04 0.74 3.35
CA ILE A 34 -2.92 -0.21 4.04
C ILE A 34 -2.24 -0.71 5.31
N PHE A 35 -2.88 -0.46 6.45
CA PHE A 35 -2.57 -1.12 7.71
C PHE A 35 -3.71 -2.08 8.06
N ALA A 36 -3.39 -3.34 8.30
CA ALA A 36 -4.38 -4.33 8.73
C ALA A 36 -4.00 -4.88 10.11
N ARG A 37 -4.96 -4.89 11.04
CA ARG A 37 -4.73 -5.48 12.36
C ARG A 37 -4.80 -6.98 12.30
N ASP A 38 -4.19 -7.64 13.28
CA ASP A 38 -4.30 -9.10 13.43
C ASP A 38 -5.75 -9.58 13.49
N THR A 39 -6.67 -8.77 14.05
CA THR A 39 -8.11 -9.06 14.11
C THR A 39 -8.82 -9.05 12.74
N GLU A 40 -8.20 -8.49 11.72
CA GLU A 40 -8.73 -8.49 10.34
C GLU A 40 -8.43 -9.82 9.62
N PHE A 41 -7.70 -10.75 10.27
CA PHE A 41 -7.33 -12.05 9.75
C PHE A 41 -7.95 -13.18 10.59
N LEU A 42 -8.32 -14.28 9.93
CA LEU A 42 -8.76 -15.53 10.54
C LEU A 42 -7.94 -16.67 9.90
N ASP A 43 -7.29 -17.50 10.71
CA ASP A 43 -6.42 -18.59 10.22
C ASP A 43 -5.37 -18.12 9.19
N TYR A 44 -4.78 -16.95 9.45
CA TYR A 44 -3.83 -16.28 8.56
C TYR A 44 -4.39 -15.88 7.17
N GLN A 45 -5.70 -15.94 6.99
CA GLN A 45 -6.41 -15.45 5.81
C GLN A 45 -7.09 -14.12 6.12
N LEU A 46 -7.07 -13.19 5.16
CA LEU A 46 -7.78 -11.92 5.32
C LEU A 46 -9.29 -12.18 5.40
N ASN A 47 -9.93 -11.68 6.46
CA ASN A 47 -11.36 -11.85 6.72
C ASN A 47 -12.12 -10.50 6.77
N SER A 48 -11.48 -9.42 6.34
CA SER A 48 -12.03 -8.07 6.39
C SER A 48 -12.35 -7.55 5.00
N GLU A 49 -13.65 -7.43 4.69
CA GLU A 49 -14.11 -6.84 3.44
C GLU A 49 -13.64 -5.39 3.28
N ALA A 50 -13.52 -4.65 4.38
CA ALA A 50 -13.03 -3.27 4.36
C ALA A 50 -11.57 -3.18 3.91
N ILE A 51 -10.72 -4.11 4.36
CA ILE A 51 -9.32 -4.19 3.91
C ILE A 51 -9.27 -4.72 2.47
N ALA A 52 -10.09 -5.71 2.11
CA ALA A 52 -10.16 -6.23 0.75
C ALA A 52 -10.50 -5.14 -0.28
N GLY A 53 -11.53 -4.32 -0.03
CA GLY A 53 -11.88 -3.20 -0.91
C GLY A 53 -10.77 -2.14 -1.01
N ARG A 54 -10.00 -1.91 0.05
CA ARG A 54 -8.81 -1.03 -0.01
C ARG A 54 -7.69 -1.63 -0.85
N ILE A 55 -7.50 -2.95 -0.81
CA ILE A 55 -6.54 -3.65 -1.66
C ILE A 55 -6.92 -3.48 -3.12
N GLU A 56 -8.20 -3.63 -3.48
CA GLU A 56 -8.69 -3.39 -4.84
C GLU A 56 -8.42 -1.95 -5.29
N GLN A 57 -8.75 -0.96 -4.46
CA GLN A 57 -8.45 0.44 -4.75
C GLN A 57 -6.95 0.69 -4.97
N VAL A 58 -6.07 0.08 -4.17
CA VAL A 58 -4.62 0.21 -4.34
C VAL A 58 -4.12 -0.51 -5.59
N ALA A 59 -4.73 -1.64 -5.95
CA ALA A 59 -4.43 -2.33 -7.20
C ALA A 59 -4.74 -1.45 -8.41
N ASP A 60 -5.91 -0.80 -8.44
CA ASP A 60 -6.29 0.13 -9.51
C ASP A 60 -5.33 1.32 -9.60
N GLN A 61 -5.01 1.95 -8.46
CA GLN A 61 -4.00 3.04 -8.41
C GLN A 61 -2.64 2.58 -8.93
N SER A 62 -2.24 1.33 -8.66
CA SER A 62 -0.97 0.79 -9.11
C SER A 62 -0.96 0.56 -10.62
N LEU A 63 -2.07 0.06 -11.17
CA LEU A 63 -2.26 -0.09 -12.62
C LEU A 63 -2.19 1.27 -13.33
N ASP A 64 -2.83 2.30 -12.80
CA ASP A 64 -2.77 3.66 -13.34
C ASP A 64 -1.33 4.21 -13.35
N LEU A 65 -0.56 3.96 -12.28
CA LEU A 65 0.84 4.38 -12.20
C LEU A 65 1.73 3.66 -13.22
N LEU A 66 1.49 2.36 -13.45
CA LEU A 66 2.20 1.56 -14.46
C LEU A 66 1.80 1.97 -15.89
N GLY A 67 0.54 2.32 -16.13
CA GLY A 67 0.09 2.88 -17.40
C GLY A 67 0.73 4.24 -17.70
N ARG A 68 0.91 5.08 -16.68
CA ARG A 68 1.59 6.38 -16.78
C ARG A 68 3.09 6.25 -17.07
N SER A 69 3.79 5.27 -16.50
CA SER A 69 5.23 5.09 -16.73
C SER A 69 5.55 4.67 -18.17
N SER A 70 4.62 4.00 -18.86
CA SER A 70 4.74 3.65 -20.28
C SER A 70 4.78 4.89 -21.20
N GLY A 71 4.26 6.04 -20.77
CA GLY A 71 4.32 7.31 -21.51
C GLY A 71 5.64 8.06 -21.38
N ILE A 72 6.47 7.75 -20.36
CA ILE A 72 7.76 8.41 -20.12
C ILE A 72 8.89 7.69 -20.87
N ALA A 73 8.75 6.39 -21.12
CA ALA A 73 9.75 5.56 -21.81
C ALA A 73 9.76 5.71 -23.35
N LEU A 74 8.77 6.37 -23.96
CA LEU A 74 8.69 6.61 -25.41
C LEU A 74 9.18 8.00 -25.84
N ALA A 75 9.68 8.81 -24.91
CA ALA A 75 10.15 10.18 -25.17
C ALA A 75 11.67 10.38 -24.97
N ALA A 76 12.46 9.31 -25.08
CA ALA A 76 13.92 9.34 -25.02
C ALA A 76 14.56 8.81 -26.31
#